data_AF-A0A2N9AUM0-F1
#
_entry.id   AF-A0A2N9AUM0-F1
#
_cell.length_a   1.000
_cell.length_b   1.000
_cell.length_c   1.000
_cell.angle_alpha   90.00
_cell.angle_beta   90.00
_cell.angle_gamma   90.00
#
_symmetry.space_group_name_H-M   'P 1'
#
loop_
_entity.id
_entity.type
_entity.pdbx_description
1 polymer ?
#
loop_
_entity_poly.entity_id
_entity_poly.type
_entity_poly.pdbx_seq_one_letter_code
_entity_poly.pdbx_strand_id
1 'polypeptide(L)'
;MREERLRTMAGLRGVAAPALSAWRGRSGRRYVVGVHELAEPDLAEVDEAVVIAVRRDEAGIAQAVSIAATGKGPRERLHRNWLARARQEGATEMHVHRLAEGETERRAVVLDLAADTEQGNA
;
A
#
# COMPACT_ATOMS: atom_id res chain seq x y z
N MET A 1 2.22 13.12 -2.83
CA MET A 1 0.98 12.33 -3.08
C MET A 1 0.09 12.37 -1.82
N ARG A 2 -1.22 12.03 -1.85
CA ARG A 2 -2.09 12.10 -0.65
C ARG A 2 -3.05 10.93 -0.53
N GLU A 3 -3.30 10.50 0.71
CA GLU A 3 -4.36 9.57 1.07
C GLU A 3 -5.72 10.30 1.11
N GLU A 4 -6.74 9.70 0.51
CA GLU A 4 -8.14 10.07 0.60
C GLU A 4 -8.92 8.91 1.21
N ARG A 5 -9.28 9.00 2.50
CA ARG A 5 -10.10 7.95 3.12
C ARG A 5 -11.47 7.88 2.46
N LEU A 6 -11.80 6.70 1.98
CA LEU A 6 -13.15 6.39 1.56
C LEU A 6 -13.96 6.16 2.84
N ARG A 7 -14.96 7.01 3.09
CA ARG A 7 -15.88 6.80 4.21
C ARG A 7 -16.70 5.55 3.90
N THR A 8 -16.23 4.38 4.36
CA THR A 8 -17.05 3.18 4.43
C THR A 8 -18.23 3.50 5.32
N MET A 9 -19.46 3.37 4.80
CA MET A 9 -20.66 3.54 5.60
C MET A 9 -20.61 2.54 6.77
N ALA A 10 -20.43 3.07 7.99
CA ALA A 10 -20.60 2.33 9.21
C ALA A 10 -22.06 1.85 9.27
N GLY A 11 -22.31 0.61 8.82
CA GLY A 11 -23.67 0.10 8.72
C GLY A 11 -23.82 -1.37 8.37
N LEU A 12 -22.80 -2.05 7.85
CA LEU A 12 -22.88 -3.49 7.58
C LEU A 12 -22.38 -4.27 8.81
N ARG A 13 -23.30 -4.54 9.74
CA ARG A 13 -23.10 -5.58 10.77
C ARG A 13 -22.98 -6.93 10.06
N GLY A 14 -21.78 -7.47 10.01
CA GLY A 14 -21.52 -8.84 9.55
C GLY A 14 -20.20 -8.90 8.80
N VAL A 15 -19.13 -9.27 9.52
CA VAL A 15 -17.73 -9.31 9.08
C VAL A 15 -17.16 -7.91 8.83
N ALA A 16 -16.13 -7.53 9.59
CA ALA A 16 -15.45 -6.25 9.42
C ALA A 16 -14.89 -6.16 8.00
N ALA A 17 -15.60 -5.46 7.11
CA ALA A 17 -15.09 -5.18 5.78
C ALA A 17 -13.74 -4.45 5.93
N PRO A 18 -12.69 -4.85 5.19
CA PRO A 18 -11.40 -4.17 5.27
C PRO A 18 -11.60 -2.68 5.00
N ALA A 19 -11.00 -1.83 5.83
CA ALA A 19 -11.09 -0.40 5.64
C ALA A 19 -10.52 -0.06 4.25
N LEU A 20 -11.25 0.74 3.48
CA LEU A 20 -10.81 1.15 2.15
C LEU A 20 -10.29 2.58 2.21
N SER A 21 -9.20 2.81 1.48
CA SER A 21 -8.64 4.14 1.28
C SER A 21 -8.30 4.34 -0.17
N ALA A 22 -7.87 5.53 -0.55
CA ALA A 22 -7.40 5.79 -1.90
C ALA A 22 -6.16 6.68 -1.90
N TRP A 23 -5.21 6.38 -2.78
CA TRP A 23 -4.05 7.22 -2.99
C TRP A 23 -4.18 7.97 -4.30
N ARG A 24 -3.86 9.26 -4.28
CA ARG A 24 -3.78 10.05 -5.50
C ARG A 24 -2.32 10.11 -5.97
N GLY A 25 -2.04 9.49 -7.12
CA GLY A 25 -0.73 9.53 -7.75
C GLY A 25 -0.44 10.88 -8.42
N ARG A 26 0.79 11.05 -8.93
CA ARG A 26 1.22 12.30 -9.57
C ARG A 26 0.42 12.63 -10.81
N SER A 27 -0.04 11.63 -11.55
CA SER A 27 -0.93 11.77 -12.70
C SER A 27 -2.31 12.34 -12.33
N GLY A 28 -2.65 12.43 -11.04
CA GLY A 28 -3.97 12.78 -10.55
C GLY A 28 -4.94 11.60 -10.54
N ARG A 29 -4.53 10.41 -11.01
CA ARG A 29 -5.31 9.18 -10.90
C ARG A 29 -5.44 8.78 -9.43
N ARG A 30 -6.61 8.25 -9.11
CA ARG A 30 -6.94 7.71 -7.80
C ARG A 30 -6.81 6.19 -7.83
N TYR A 31 -6.06 5.65 -6.88
CA TYR A 31 -5.81 4.21 -6.72
C TYR A 31 -6.45 3.75 -5.42
N VAL A 32 -7.54 2.98 -5.51
CA VAL A 32 -8.24 2.44 -4.34
C VAL A 32 -7.42 1.30 -3.72
N VAL A 33 -7.29 1.30 -2.40
CA VAL A 33 -6.49 0.36 -1.62
C VAL A 33 -7.31 -0.22 -0.47
N GLY A 34 -7.10 -1.49 -0.16
CA GLY A 34 -7.47 -2.07 1.13
C GLY A 34 -6.42 -1.73 2.18
N VAL A 35 -6.84 -1.34 3.37
CA VAL A 35 -5.98 -1.07 4.52
C VAL A 35 -5.89 -2.33 5.37
N HIS A 36 -4.67 -2.78 5.60
CA HIS A 36 -4.35 -3.96 6.39
C HIS A 36 -3.36 -3.56 7.50
N GLU A 37 -3.51 -4.12 8.69
CA GLU A 37 -2.51 -3.96 9.76
C GLU A 37 -1.20 -4.67 9.36
N LEU A 38 -0.07 -4.16 9.83
CA LEU A 38 1.26 -4.70 9.53
C LEU A 38 1.60 -5.95 10.36
N ALA A 39 0.67 -6.90 10.50
CA ALA A 39 0.92 -8.18 11.15
C ALA A 39 1.66 -9.18 10.22
N GLU A 40 2.56 -10.00 10.75
CA GLU A 40 3.27 -11.06 9.98
C GLU A 40 2.42 -12.33 9.81
N PRO A 41 2.48 -13.01 8.65
CA PRO A 41 2.13 -12.52 7.32
C PRO A 41 0.97 -13.32 6.72
N ASP A 42 -0.04 -12.63 6.21
CA ASP A 42 -0.85 -13.12 5.07
C ASP A 42 -0.44 -12.44 3.76
N LEU A 43 0.87 -12.17 3.64
CA LEU A 43 1.47 -11.68 2.38
C LEU A 43 1.38 -12.73 1.27
N ALA A 44 1.25 -14.00 1.64
CA ALA A 44 1.01 -15.10 0.71
C ALA A 44 -0.35 -14.97 0.00
N GLU A 45 -1.35 -14.35 0.64
CA GLU A 45 -2.64 -14.02 0.02
C GLU A 45 -2.62 -12.73 -0.82
N VAL A 46 -1.54 -11.94 -0.77
CA VAL A 46 -1.38 -10.73 -1.59
C VAL A 46 -0.73 -11.10 -2.93
N ASP A 47 -1.43 -11.93 -3.68
CA ASP A 47 -1.05 -12.31 -5.03
C ASP A 47 -1.33 -11.14 -6.00
N GLU A 48 -0.32 -10.75 -6.77
CA GLU A 48 -0.44 -9.79 -7.88
C GLU A 48 -1.03 -8.39 -7.57
N ALA A 49 -0.44 -7.67 -6.61
CA ALA A 49 -0.92 -6.36 -6.16
C ALA A 49 0.16 -5.27 -6.16
N VAL A 50 -0.22 -4.01 -5.98
CA VAL A 50 0.69 -2.95 -5.53
C VAL A 50 0.50 -2.75 -4.04
N VAL A 51 1.59 -2.81 -3.29
CA VAL A 51 1.61 -2.70 -1.84
C VAL A 51 2.33 -1.41 -1.46
N ILE A 52 1.69 -0.63 -0.60
CA ILE A 52 2.21 0.61 -0.06
C ILE A 52 2.37 0.39 1.45
N ALA A 53 3.59 0.45 1.94
CA ALA A 53 3.85 0.49 3.38
C ALA A 53 3.61 1.90 3.89
N VAL A 54 2.82 2.02 4.95
CA VAL A 54 2.28 3.28 5.43
C VAL A 54 2.61 3.44 6.90
N ARG A 55 3.03 4.65 7.28
CA ARG A 55 3.03 5.10 8.66
C ARG A 55 2.01 6.22 8.81
N ARG A 56 1.50 6.44 10.01
CA ARG A 56 0.74 7.65 10.33
C ARG A 56 1.59 8.60 11.16
N ASP A 57 1.51 9.89 10.87
CA ASP A 57 2.07 10.91 11.74
C ASP A 57 1.20 11.17 12.98
N GLU A 58 1.64 12.10 13.83
CA GLU A 58 0.93 12.50 15.06
C GLU A 58 -0.47 13.06 14.78
N ALA A 59 -0.72 13.56 13.56
CA ALA A 59 -2.04 14.04 13.13
C ALA A 59 -2.92 12.91 12.55
N GLY A 60 -2.41 11.68 12.50
CA GLY A 60 -3.10 10.51 11.96
C GLY A 60 -3.15 10.48 10.43
N ILE A 61 -2.32 11.28 9.75
CA ILE A 61 -2.25 11.34 8.29
C ILE A 61 -1.34 10.22 7.78
N ALA A 62 -1.82 9.44 6.81
CA ALA A 62 -1.03 8.40 6.18
C ALA A 62 0.10 8.96 5.33
N GLN A 63 1.31 8.48 5.58
CA GLN A 63 2.52 8.75 4.82
C GLN A 63 3.04 7.43 4.25
N ALA A 64 3.24 7.36 2.93
CA ALA A 64 3.88 6.19 2.34
C ALA A 64 5.37 6.19 2.70
N VAL A 65 5.81 5.11 3.31
CA VAL A 65 7.20 4.85 3.64
C VAL A 65 7.90 4.16 2.48
N SER A 66 7.22 3.19 1.86
CA SER A 66 7.76 2.47 0.72
C SER A 66 6.64 1.91 -0.16
N ILE A 67 6.92 1.68 -1.44
CA ILE A 67 5.95 1.17 -2.41
C ILE A 67 6.59 0.06 -3.23
N ALA A 68 5.88 -1.06 -3.40
CA ALA A 68 6.34 -2.21 -4.17
C ALA A 68 5.21 -2.85 -4.98
N ALA A 69 5.53 -3.40 -6.14
CA ALA A 69 4.63 -4.30 -6.87
C ALA A 69 4.93 -5.76 -6.49
N THR A 70 3.90 -6.52 -6.15
CA THR A 70 3.94 -7.97 -6.00
C THR A 70 3.51 -8.65 -7.31
N GLY A 71 3.95 -9.87 -7.51
CA GLY A 71 3.65 -10.69 -8.68
C GLY A 71 4.05 -12.14 -8.43
N LYS A 72 3.50 -13.06 -9.23
CA LYS A 72 3.80 -14.49 -9.12
C LYS A 72 5.29 -14.77 -9.34
N GLY A 73 5.91 -15.48 -8.39
CA GLY A 73 7.27 -16.00 -8.56
C GLY A 73 8.13 -15.96 -7.29
N PRO A 74 9.40 -16.40 -7.36
CA PRO A 74 10.32 -16.55 -6.22
C PRO A 74 10.75 -15.23 -5.55
N ARG A 75 10.12 -14.10 -5.88
CA ARG A 75 10.36 -12.78 -5.31
C ARG A 75 9.82 -12.63 -3.88
N GLU A 76 9.22 -13.67 -3.32
CA GLU A 76 8.71 -13.68 -1.94
C GLU A 76 9.79 -13.32 -0.90
N ARG A 77 11.04 -13.76 -1.10
CA ARG A 77 12.17 -13.35 -0.23
C ARG A 77 12.46 -11.85 -0.32
N LEU A 78 12.39 -11.27 -1.52
CA LEU A 78 12.57 -9.83 -1.72
C LEU A 78 11.43 -9.05 -1.05
N HIS A 79 10.20 -9.57 -1.12
CA HIS A 79 9.05 -8.94 -0.50
C HIS A 79 9.13 -8.95 1.04
N ARG A 80 9.57 -10.07 1.63
CA ARG A 80 9.84 -10.14 3.09
C ARG A 80 10.92 -9.18 3.53
N ASN A 81 12.04 -9.11 2.81
CA ASN A 81 13.12 -8.17 3.13
C ASN A 81 12.66 -6.71 3.00
N TRP A 82 11.87 -6.41 1.96
CA TRP A 82 11.27 -5.10 1.77
C TRP A 82 10.34 -4.73 2.93
N LEU A 83 9.49 -5.65 3.39
CA LEU A 83 8.58 -5.39 4.50
C LEU A 83 9.33 -5.20 5.83
N ALA A 84 10.36 -6.02 6.07
CA ALA A 84 11.21 -5.87 7.25
C ALA A 84 11.87 -4.48 7.28
N ARG A 85 12.34 -3.99 6.14
CA ARG A 85 12.88 -2.63 6.02
C ARG A 85 11.79 -1.58 6.27
N ALA A 86 10.62 -1.72 5.65
CA ALA A 86 9.53 -0.77 5.85
C ALA A 86 9.08 -0.69 7.32
N ARG A 87 9.09 -1.81 8.05
CA ARG A 87 8.89 -1.86 9.51
C ARG A 87 9.95 -1.08 10.27
N GLN A 88 11.22 -1.26 9.92
CA GLN A 88 12.32 -0.50 10.53
C GLN A 88 12.20 1.00 10.27
N GLU A 89 11.65 1.40 9.12
CA GLU A 89 11.36 2.79 8.76
C GLU A 89 10.05 3.32 9.40
N GLY A 90 9.39 2.52 10.25
CA GLY A 90 8.25 2.91 11.07
C GLY A 90 6.89 2.73 10.40
N ALA A 91 6.79 1.91 9.35
CA ALA A 91 5.49 1.52 8.82
C ALA A 91 4.65 0.82 9.91
N THR A 92 3.37 1.13 9.94
CA THR A 92 2.38 0.59 10.88
C THR A 92 1.23 -0.14 10.16
N GLU A 93 1.02 0.19 8.88
CA GLU A 93 -0.09 -0.30 8.07
C GLU A 93 0.39 -0.63 6.65
N MET A 94 -0.40 -1.45 5.94
CA MET A 94 -0.20 -1.82 4.55
C MET A 94 -1.43 -1.45 3.73
N HIS A 95 -1.24 -0.68 2.67
CA HIS A 95 -2.30 -0.32 1.73
C HIS A 95 -2.11 -1.10 0.44
N VAL A 96 -3.06 -1.97 0.10
CA VAL A 96 -2.95 -2.94 -1.00
C VAL A 96 -3.91 -2.60 -2.14
N HIS A 97 -3.37 -2.35 -3.33
CA HIS A 97 -4.10 -2.09 -4.57
C HIS A 97 -4.07 -3.34 -5.47
N ARG A 98 -5.22 -4.00 -5.63
CA ARG A 98 -5.37 -5.23 -6.44
C ARG A 98 -6.06 -5.02 -7.80
N LEU A 99 -6.38 -3.78 -8.17
CA LEU A 99 -7.16 -3.50 -9.39
C LEU A 99 -6.31 -3.39 -10.66
N ALA A 100 -4.99 -3.55 -10.56
CA ALA A 100 -4.10 -3.52 -11.71
C ALA A 100 -4.01 -4.92 -12.35
N GLU A 101 -4.43 -5.03 -13.60
CA GLU A 101 -4.67 -6.31 -14.29
C GLU A 101 -3.37 -7.03 -14.71
N GLY A 102 -2.25 -6.30 -14.78
CA GLY A 102 -0.98 -6.88 -15.22
C GLY A 102 0.27 -6.24 -14.61
N GLU A 103 1.42 -6.90 -14.80
CA GLU A 103 2.72 -6.44 -14.26
C GLU A 103 3.08 -5.03 -14.74
N THR A 104 2.86 -4.73 -16.03
CA THR A 104 3.13 -3.40 -16.61
C THR A 104 2.28 -2.32 -15.96
N GLU A 105 1.00 -2.59 -15.72
CA GLU A 105 0.11 -1.67 -15.05
C GLU A 105 0.52 -1.48 -13.57
N ARG A 106 0.86 -2.57 -12.86
CA ARG A 106 1.38 -2.50 -11.49
C ARG A 106 2.65 -1.64 -11.42
N ARG A 107 3.58 -1.78 -12.36
CA ARG A 107 4.78 -0.93 -12.44
C ARG A 107 4.42 0.53 -12.71
N ALA A 108 3.48 0.80 -13.61
CA ALA A 108 3.02 2.16 -13.89
C ALA A 108 2.38 2.80 -12.65
N VAL A 109 1.59 2.05 -11.89
CA VAL A 109 1.01 2.48 -10.61
C VAL A 109 2.10 2.80 -9.60
N VAL A 110 3.10 1.91 -9.43
CA VAL A 110 4.24 2.15 -8.53
C VAL A 110 4.97 3.43 -8.92
N LEU A 111 5.28 3.62 -10.20
CA LEU A 111 5.98 4.83 -10.68
C LEU A 111 5.16 6.11 -10.46
N ASP A 112 3.84 6.04 -10.65
CA ASP A 112 2.96 7.20 -10.44
C ASP A 112 2.82 7.55 -8.95
N LEU A 113 2.96 6.57 -8.07
CA LEU A 113 2.87 6.74 -6.62
C LEU A 113 4.23 7.05 -5.96
N ALA A 114 5.34 6.55 -6.50
CA ALA A 114 6.69 6.65 -5.92
C ALA A 114 7.40 7.98 -6.20
N ALA A 115 6.88 8.82 -7.10
CA ALA A 115 7.53 10.05 -7.54
C ALA A 115 7.77 11.13 -6.45
N ASP A 116 7.35 10.88 -5.22
CA ASP A 116 7.50 11.78 -4.06
C ASP A 116 8.17 11.11 -2.85
N THR A 117 8.39 9.79 -2.89
CA THR A 117 9.02 9.03 -1.78
C THR A 117 10.55 9.12 -1.78
N GLU A 118 11.16 9.82 -2.74
CA GLU A 118 12.60 10.12 -2.77
C GLU A 118 13.01 11.34 -1.89
N GLN A 119 12.13 11.84 -1.03
CA GLN A 119 12.47 12.84 -0.01
C GLN A 119 12.61 12.16 1.35
N GLY A 120 13.71 11.42 1.52
CA GLY A 120 14.00 10.73 2.78
C GLY A 120 15.32 10.00 2.83
N ASN A 121 16.35 10.40 2.06
CA ASN A 121 17.73 9.99 2.31
C ASN A 121 18.72 10.90 1.57
N ALA A 122 19.13 12.00 2.22
CA ALA A 122 20.34 12.74 1.90
C ALA A 122 21.07 13.04 3.22
#